data_AF-A0A8C5AYV6-F1
#
_entry.id   AF-A0A8C5AYV6-F1
#
_cell.length_a   1.000
_cell.length_b   1.000
_cell.length_c   1.000
_cell.angle_alpha   90.00
_cell.angle_beta   90.00
_cell.angle_gamma   90.00
#
_symmetry.space_group_name_H-M   'P 1'
#
loop_
_entity.id
_entity.type
_entity.pdbx_description
1 polymer ?
#
loop_
_entity_poly.entity_id
_entity_poly.type
_entity_poly.pdbx_seq_one_letter_code
_entity_poly.pdbx_strand_id
1 'polypeptide(L)'
;MAEIDNFDAADSGASNTFPIQCSALRKNGYVVMKGHPCKIVEMSTSKTGKHGHAKVNLTGIDIFSNKKYEDMCPSTHNVDVPHIKRTEWQLLNITDGFMSLMFENGDLREDLRLPEGDLGKEIQAKFENSDDFLIIKPKKHLFLKKSKKGASWKFTLDLTHPVEDGILDSANFETFLKERIKVNGKTGNLGTAVQVGRMKNKINVASDKQFSKRYLKYLTKKYLKKNNLRDWLRVVASDKETYELRYFQISQEDDESEADE
;
A
#
# COMPACT_ATOMS: atom_id res chain seq x y z
N MET A 1 -7.58 1.70 -28.84
CA MET A 1 -6.94 1.73 -27.51
C MET A 1 -7.59 2.89 -26.77
N ALA A 2 -8.60 2.60 -25.95
CA ALA A 2 -9.30 3.58 -25.15
C ALA A 2 -9.16 3.12 -23.69
N GLU A 3 -8.43 3.91 -22.90
CA GLU A 3 -8.41 3.79 -21.45
C GLU A 3 -9.82 4.12 -20.94
N ILE A 4 -10.41 3.18 -20.21
CA ILE A 4 -11.66 3.39 -19.49
C ILE A 4 -11.25 3.87 -18.11
N ASP A 5 -11.37 5.18 -17.89
CA ASP A 5 -11.33 5.80 -16.56
C ASP A 5 -12.48 5.23 -15.73
N ASN A 6 -12.17 4.20 -14.96
CA ASN A 6 -13.08 3.60 -14.00
C ASN A 6 -13.13 4.54 -12.80
N PHE A 7 -14.22 5.31 -12.69
CA PHE A 7 -14.49 6.18 -11.56
C PHE A 7 -14.76 5.30 -10.33
N ASP A 8 -13.69 4.96 -9.59
CA ASP A 8 -13.79 4.26 -8.32
C ASP A 8 -14.36 5.25 -7.28
N ALA A 9 -15.59 4.98 -6.83
CA ALA A 9 -16.09 5.50 -5.57
C ALA A 9 -15.02 5.26 -4.49
N ALA A 10 -14.74 6.29 -3.69
CA ALA A 10 -13.74 6.28 -2.63
C ALA A 10 -14.09 5.23 -1.57
N ASP A 11 -13.73 3.98 -1.82
CA ASP A 11 -13.86 2.88 -0.89
C ASP A 11 -12.82 3.08 0.22
N SER A 12 -13.29 3.09 1.45
CA SER A 12 -12.53 3.50 2.63
C SER A 12 -11.42 2.50 2.95
N GLY A 13 -10.30 2.52 2.23
CA GLY A 13 -9.00 1.93 2.59
C GLY A 13 -8.98 0.46 3.06
N ALA A 14 -10.08 -0.28 2.94
CA ALA A 14 -10.24 -1.60 3.49
C ALA A 14 -9.37 -2.58 2.72
N SER A 15 -8.71 -3.49 3.43
CA SER A 15 -7.87 -4.50 2.80
C SER A 15 -8.74 -5.43 1.94
N ASN A 16 -8.38 -5.59 0.67
CA ASN A 16 -9.09 -6.47 -0.27
C ASN A 16 -8.81 -7.97 -0.05
N THR A 17 -7.86 -8.27 0.83
CA THR A 17 -7.53 -9.63 1.28
C THR A 17 -7.42 -9.66 2.80
N PHE A 18 -7.59 -10.85 3.35
CA PHE A 18 -7.31 -11.14 4.75
C PHE A 18 -6.35 -12.33 4.84
N PRO A 19 -5.42 -12.32 5.80
CA PRO A 19 -4.47 -13.42 5.95
C PRO A 19 -5.13 -14.63 6.60
N ILE A 20 -4.92 -15.81 6.03
CA ILE A 20 -5.27 -17.11 6.62
C ILE A 20 -4.03 -18.00 6.60
N GLN A 21 -3.84 -18.82 7.64
CA GLN A 21 -2.78 -19.82 7.67
C GLN A 21 -2.99 -20.87 6.57
N CYS A 22 -1.95 -21.20 5.81
CA CYS A 22 -1.97 -22.13 4.67
C CYS A 22 -2.60 -23.50 5.01
N SER A 23 -2.41 -24.02 6.24
CA SER A 23 -3.07 -25.25 6.72
C SER A 23 -4.59 -25.15 6.96
N ALA A 24 -5.11 -23.94 7.16
CA ALA A 24 -6.54 -23.68 7.37
C ALA A 24 -7.31 -23.59 6.04
N LEU A 25 -6.62 -23.52 4.89
CA LEU A 25 -7.25 -23.61 3.58
C LEU A 25 -7.96 -24.95 3.39
N ARG A 26 -9.01 -24.94 2.56
CA ARG A 26 -9.81 -26.12 2.22
C ARG A 26 -10.05 -26.15 0.71
N LYS A 27 -10.29 -27.36 0.17
CA LYS A 27 -10.74 -27.55 -1.22
C LYS A 27 -12.02 -26.74 -1.43
N ASN A 28 -12.18 -26.17 -2.63
CA ASN A 28 -13.23 -25.20 -2.99
C ASN A 28 -13.16 -23.84 -2.28
N GLY A 29 -12.19 -23.63 -1.37
CA GLY A 29 -11.90 -22.31 -0.83
C GLY A 29 -11.22 -21.39 -1.85
N TYR A 30 -10.89 -20.18 -1.42
CA TYR A 30 -10.23 -19.18 -2.26
C TYR A 30 -8.89 -18.79 -1.69
N VAL A 31 -7.95 -18.45 -2.56
CA VAL A 31 -6.62 -17.98 -2.19
C VAL A 31 -6.04 -17.15 -3.33
N VAL A 32 -5.25 -16.14 -3.00
CA VAL A 32 -4.54 -15.36 -4.00
C VAL A 32 -3.26 -16.09 -4.41
N MET A 33 -3.19 -16.55 -5.65
CA MET A 33 -1.99 -17.19 -6.23
C MET A 33 -1.38 -16.28 -7.29
N LYS A 34 -0.09 -15.95 -7.16
CA LYS A 34 0.62 -15.06 -8.10
C LYS A 34 -0.10 -13.72 -8.41
N GLY A 35 -0.88 -13.19 -7.47
CA GLY A 35 -1.66 -11.95 -7.66
C GLY A 35 -3.03 -12.15 -8.32
N HIS A 36 -3.46 -13.40 -8.53
CA HIS A 36 -4.78 -13.74 -9.06
C HIS A 36 -5.63 -14.41 -7.99
N PRO A 37 -6.90 -14.03 -7.82
CA PRO A 37 -7.83 -14.71 -6.91
C PRO A 37 -8.23 -16.06 -7.53
N CYS A 38 -7.78 -17.14 -6.93
CA CYS A 38 -8.02 -18.48 -7.43
C CYS A 38 -8.94 -19.26 -6.50
N LYS A 39 -9.85 -20.06 -7.09
CA LYS A 39 -10.58 -21.10 -6.37
C LYS A 39 -9.71 -22.36 -6.30
N ILE A 40 -9.52 -22.91 -5.11
CA ILE A 40 -8.71 -24.11 -4.86
C ILE A 40 -9.44 -25.33 -5.41
N VAL A 41 -8.90 -25.94 -6.46
CA VAL A 41 -9.44 -27.17 -7.06
C VAL A 41 -8.80 -28.39 -6.42
N GLU A 42 -7.50 -28.32 -6.11
CA GLU A 42 -6.75 -29.41 -5.52
C GLU A 42 -5.78 -28.87 -4.47
N MET A 43 -5.61 -29.64 -3.40
CA MET A 43 -4.70 -29.33 -2.31
C MET A 43 -4.04 -30.62 -1.85
N SER A 44 -2.71 -30.65 -1.85
CA SER A 44 -1.93 -31.78 -1.32
C SER A 44 -0.93 -31.28 -0.27
N THR A 45 -0.66 -32.09 0.74
CA THR A 45 0.34 -31.75 1.77
C THR A 45 1.47 -32.76 1.72
N SER A 46 2.70 -32.27 1.61
CA SER A 46 3.93 -33.06 1.58
C SER A 46 4.74 -32.82 2.85
N LYS A 47 5.34 -33.87 3.41
CA LYS A 47 6.30 -33.75 4.53
C LYS A 47 7.71 -33.76 3.95
N THR A 48 8.52 -32.75 4.25
CA THR A 48 9.90 -32.68 3.77
C THR A 48 10.88 -33.40 4.70
N GLY A 49 10.67 -34.71 4.91
CA GLY A 49 11.51 -35.56 5.76
C GLY A 49 11.08 -35.63 7.23
N LYS A 50 11.91 -36.25 8.09
CA LYS A 50 11.61 -36.60 9.50
C LYS A 50 11.39 -35.38 10.41
N HIS A 51 12.11 -34.29 10.16
CA HIS A 51 12.03 -33.03 10.93
C HIS A 51 11.52 -31.85 10.09
N GLY A 52 11.05 -32.10 8.87
CA GLY A 52 10.64 -31.04 7.94
C GLY A 52 9.25 -30.49 8.24
N HIS A 53 9.07 -29.18 8.10
CA HIS A 53 7.75 -28.57 8.10
C HIS A 53 6.93 -29.06 6.91
N ALA A 54 5.65 -29.36 7.14
CA ALA A 54 4.74 -29.76 6.08
C ALA A 54 4.58 -28.61 5.06
N LYS A 55 4.67 -28.93 3.77
CA LYS A 55 4.45 -28.00 2.65
C LYS A 55 3.15 -28.36 1.95
N VAL A 56 2.30 -27.37 1.73
CA VAL A 56 1.03 -27.51 1.02
C VAL A 56 1.26 -27.07 -0.43
N ASN A 57 0.93 -27.94 -1.37
CA ASN A 57 0.83 -27.62 -2.79
C ASN A 57 -0.62 -27.31 -3.09
N LEU A 58 -0.85 -26.14 -3.68
CA LEU A 58 -2.17 -25.63 -4.02
C LEU A 58 -2.28 -25.52 -5.52
N THR A 59 -3.36 -26.07 -6.05
CA THR A 59 -3.75 -25.91 -7.44
C THR A 59 -5.09 -25.19 -7.48
N GLY A 60 -5.12 -24.02 -8.11
CA GLY A 60 -6.31 -23.19 -8.21
C GLY A 60 -6.60 -22.77 -9.64
N ILE A 61 -7.86 -22.41 -9.89
CA ILE A 61 -8.30 -21.80 -11.14
C ILE A 61 -8.70 -20.35 -10.83
N ASP A 62 -8.16 -19.41 -11.61
CA ASP A 62 -8.52 -17.99 -11.49
C ASP A 62 -10.01 -17.81 -11.80
N ILE A 63 -10.73 -17.16 -10.87
CA ILE A 63 -12.18 -16.96 -10.96
C ILE A 63 -12.59 -16.01 -12.10
N PHE A 64 -11.63 -15.29 -12.70
CA PHE A 64 -11.89 -14.34 -13.78
C PHE A 64 -11.40 -14.80 -15.14
N SER A 65 -10.22 -15.42 -15.19
CA SER A 65 -9.60 -15.84 -16.47
C SER A 65 -9.77 -17.34 -16.75
N ASN A 66 -10.29 -18.12 -15.79
CA ASN A 66 -10.32 -19.59 -15.84
C ASN A 66 -8.95 -20.24 -16.06
N LYS A 67 -7.85 -19.50 -15.89
CA LYS A 67 -6.50 -20.02 -16.03
C LYS A 67 -6.09 -20.79 -14.78
N LYS A 68 -5.44 -21.94 -14.98
CA LYS A 68 -4.91 -22.77 -13.90
C LYS A 68 -3.61 -22.18 -13.35
N TYR A 69 -3.51 -22.09 -12.02
CA TYR A 69 -2.34 -21.64 -11.28
C TYR A 69 -1.96 -22.66 -10.22
N GLU A 70 -0.65 -22.81 -10.01
CA GLU A 70 -0.07 -23.69 -9.00
C GLU A 70 0.89 -22.88 -8.12
N ASP A 71 0.82 -23.14 -6.82
CA ASP A 71 1.65 -22.50 -5.80
C ASP A 71 2.01 -23.48 -4.67
N MET A 72 3.10 -23.22 -3.95
CA MET A 72 3.52 -24.01 -2.80
C MET A 72 3.80 -23.12 -1.60
N CYS A 73 3.10 -23.37 -0.49
CA CYS A 73 3.31 -22.65 0.78
C CYS A 73 3.62 -23.63 1.91
N PRO A 74 4.55 -23.31 2.83
CA PRO A 74 4.67 -24.07 4.06
C PRO A 74 3.39 -23.93 4.89
N SER A 75 2.96 -25.00 5.54
CA SER A 75 1.68 -25.11 6.27
C SER A 75 1.45 -24.04 7.35
N THR A 76 2.52 -23.49 7.91
CA THR A 76 2.48 -22.44 8.95
C THR A 76 2.47 -21.01 8.40
N HIS A 77 2.71 -20.82 7.10
CA HIS A 77 2.72 -19.48 6.52
C HIS A 77 1.30 -18.95 6.32
N ASN A 78 1.12 -17.66 6.58
CA ASN A 78 -0.10 -16.97 6.18
C ASN A 78 -0.08 -16.71 4.67
N VAL A 79 -1.23 -16.93 4.06
CA VAL A 79 -1.53 -16.62 2.66
C VAL A 79 -2.69 -15.64 2.61
N ASP A 80 -2.75 -14.87 1.53
CA ASP A 80 -3.82 -13.93 1.30
C ASP A 80 -5.06 -14.65 0.74
N VAL A 81 -6.20 -14.43 1.38
CA VAL A 81 -7.51 -14.89 0.91
C VAL A 81 -8.32 -13.67 0.46
N PRO A 82 -8.87 -13.67 -0.77
CA PRO A 82 -9.60 -12.52 -1.29
C PRO A 82 -10.99 -12.43 -0.64
N HIS A 83 -11.46 -11.20 -0.40
CA HIS A 83 -12.87 -10.97 -0.10
C HIS A 83 -13.70 -11.12 -1.38
N ILE A 84 -14.44 -12.22 -1.51
CA ILE A 84 -15.33 -12.46 -2.64
C ILE A 84 -16.74 -12.10 -2.23
N LYS A 85 -17.24 -10.98 -2.78
CA LYS A 85 -18.65 -10.61 -2.74
C LYS A 85 -19.28 -11.01 -4.05
N ARG A 86 -20.34 -11.79 -3.98
CA ARG A 86 -21.21 -12.10 -5.12
C ARG A 86 -22.42 -11.20 -5.01
N THR A 87 -22.70 -10.46 -6.07
CA THR A 87 -23.93 -9.68 -6.17
C THR A 87 -24.69 -10.23 -7.36
N GLU A 88 -25.95 -10.54 -7.10
CA GLU A 88 -26.86 -11.11 -8.08
C GLU A 88 -27.64 -9.96 -8.72
N TRP A 89 -27.70 -9.98 -10.04
CA TRP A 89 -28.40 -8.98 -10.83
C TRP A 89 -29.38 -9.68 -11.76
N GLN A 90 -30.58 -9.14 -11.86
CA GLN A 90 -31.55 -9.58 -12.85
C GLN A 90 -31.26 -8.89 -14.18
N LEU A 91 -31.21 -9.65 -15.26
CA LEU A 91 -31.10 -9.08 -16.61
C LEU A 91 -32.49 -8.66 -17.09
N LEU A 92 -32.69 -7.38 -17.36
CA LEU A 92 -33.94 -6.87 -17.91
C LEU A 92 -33.91 -6.79 -19.44
N ASN A 93 -32.80 -6.30 -20.00
CA ASN A 93 -32.69 -6.10 -21.43
C ASN A 93 -31.24 -6.12 -21.92
N ILE A 94 -31.05 -6.37 -23.21
CA ILE A 94 -29.77 -6.21 -23.91
C ILE A 94 -30.01 -5.26 -25.10
N THR A 95 -29.40 -4.09 -25.09
CA THR A 95 -29.52 -3.08 -26.17
C THR A 95 -28.14 -2.64 -26.62
N ASP A 96 -27.86 -2.67 -27.93
CA ASP A 96 -26.58 -2.26 -28.52
C ASP A 96 -25.33 -2.88 -27.84
N GLY A 97 -25.45 -4.11 -27.35
CA GLY A 97 -24.39 -4.84 -26.65
C GLY A 97 -24.19 -4.43 -25.19
N PHE A 98 -25.01 -3.52 -24.65
CA PHE A 98 -25.09 -3.18 -23.24
C PHE A 98 -26.24 -3.93 -22.56
N MET A 99 -26.01 -4.33 -21.32
CA MET A 99 -27.00 -5.05 -20.50
C MET A 99 -27.63 -4.06 -19.52
N SER A 100 -28.97 -4.02 -19.49
CA SER A 100 -29.73 -3.36 -18.43
C SER A 100 -29.97 -4.36 -17.29
N LEU A 101 -29.35 -4.09 -16.15
CA LEU A 101 -29.32 -4.97 -14.98
C LEU A 101 -30.04 -4.33 -13.81
N MET A 102 -30.84 -5.10 -13.08
CA MET A 102 -31.54 -4.66 -11.88
C MET A 102 -30.95 -5.30 -10.63
N PHE A 103 -30.70 -4.48 -9.61
CA PHE A 103 -30.29 -4.92 -8.29
C PHE A 103 -31.52 -5.30 -7.43
N GLU A 104 -31.28 -6.06 -6.34
CA GLU A 104 -32.34 -6.44 -5.38
C GLU A 104 -33.04 -5.23 -4.74
N ASN A 105 -32.35 -4.09 -4.60
CA ASN A 105 -32.93 -2.86 -4.06
C ASN A 105 -33.77 -2.06 -5.08
N GLY A 106 -33.87 -2.55 -6.32
CA GLY A 106 -34.60 -1.91 -7.41
C GLY A 106 -33.79 -0.94 -8.27
N ASP A 107 -32.52 -0.71 -7.93
CA ASP A 107 -31.64 0.15 -8.73
C ASP A 107 -31.34 -0.50 -10.09
N LEU A 108 -31.20 0.33 -11.11
CA LEU A 108 -30.86 -0.10 -12.47
C LEU A 108 -29.42 0.27 -12.83
N ARG A 109 -28.79 -0.57 -13.64
CA ARG A 109 -27.41 -0.39 -14.11
C ARG A 109 -27.27 -0.82 -15.56
N GLU A 110 -26.84 0.11 -16.41
CA GLU A 110 -26.77 -0.06 -17.86
C GLU A 110 -25.35 0.17 -18.44
N ASP A 111 -24.36 0.43 -17.59
CA ASP A 111 -22.96 0.68 -17.98
C ASP A 111 -22.19 -0.60 -18.36
N LEU A 112 -22.78 -1.78 -18.16
CA LEU A 112 -22.09 -3.05 -18.36
C LEU A 112 -22.37 -3.66 -19.73
N ARG A 113 -21.29 -3.89 -20.50
CA ARG A 113 -21.36 -4.61 -21.77
C ARG A 113 -21.52 -6.11 -21.59
N LEU A 114 -22.20 -6.73 -22.54
CA LEU A 114 -22.25 -8.18 -22.70
C LEU A 114 -20.81 -8.71 -22.85
N PRO A 115 -20.40 -9.72 -22.05
CA PRO A 115 -19.05 -10.27 -22.13
C PRO A 115 -18.83 -10.98 -23.47
N GLU A 116 -17.60 -10.90 -23.99
CA GLU A 116 -17.23 -11.62 -25.22
C GLU A 116 -17.03 -13.13 -24.96
N GLY A 117 -17.12 -13.93 -26.03
CA GLY A 117 -16.90 -15.38 -25.99
C GLY A 117 -18.17 -16.20 -25.72
N ASP A 118 -17.99 -17.44 -25.27
CA ASP A 118 -19.09 -18.39 -25.09
C ASP A 118 -20.09 -17.94 -24.02
N LEU A 119 -19.62 -17.23 -22.98
CA LEU A 119 -20.46 -16.70 -21.91
C LEU A 119 -21.47 -15.66 -22.42
N GLY A 120 -21.05 -14.75 -23.30
CA GLY A 120 -21.95 -13.75 -23.88
C GLY A 120 -23.03 -14.38 -24.76
N LYS A 121 -22.63 -15.38 -25.56
CA LYS A 121 -23.55 -16.14 -26.40
C LYS A 121 -24.58 -16.90 -25.56
N GLU A 122 -24.16 -17.49 -24.45
CA GLU A 122 -25.07 -18.19 -23.53
C GLU A 122 -26.06 -17.23 -22.87
N ILE A 123 -25.61 -16.05 -22.42
CA ILE A 123 -26.47 -15.01 -21.85
C ILE A 123 -27.50 -14.56 -22.88
N GLN A 124 -27.08 -14.31 -24.12
CA GLN A 124 -27.97 -13.88 -25.20
C GLN A 124 -29.00 -14.96 -25.55
N ALA A 125 -28.57 -16.22 -25.69
CA ALA A 125 -29.48 -17.32 -26.00
C ALA A 125 -30.52 -17.55 -24.90
N LYS A 126 -30.14 -17.46 -23.62
CA LYS A 126 -31.09 -17.56 -22.50
C LYS A 126 -32.07 -16.39 -22.46
N PHE A 127 -31.61 -15.19 -22.80
CA PHE A 127 -32.48 -14.03 -22.90
C PHE A 127 -33.50 -14.17 -24.05
N GLU A 128 -33.07 -14.65 -25.22
CA GLU A 128 -33.96 -14.93 -26.37
C GLU A 128 -35.00 -16.01 -26.06
N ASN A 129 -34.65 -16.99 -25.24
CA ASN A 129 -35.57 -18.01 -24.75
C ASN A 129 -36.54 -17.51 -23.67
N SER A 130 -36.44 -16.25 -23.23
CA SER A 130 -37.21 -15.68 -22.11
C SER A 130 -37.04 -16.46 -20.79
N ASP A 131 -35.86 -17.05 -20.59
CA ASP A 131 -35.53 -17.69 -19.31
C ASP A 131 -35.13 -16.62 -18.29
N ASP A 132 -35.72 -16.66 -17.10
CA ASP A 132 -35.26 -15.83 -15.99
C ASP A 132 -33.94 -16.39 -15.43
N PHE A 133 -32.85 -15.63 -15.51
CA PHE A 133 -31.57 -15.99 -14.91
C PHE A 133 -30.87 -14.81 -14.23
N LEU A 134 -30.09 -15.14 -13.20
CA LEU A 134 -29.33 -14.17 -12.42
C LEU A 134 -27.90 -14.05 -12.96
N ILE A 135 -27.49 -12.82 -13.27
CA ILE A 135 -26.11 -12.49 -13.63
C ILE A 135 -25.33 -12.22 -12.34
N ILE A 136 -24.29 -13.01 -12.11
CA ILE A 136 -23.37 -12.84 -10.98
C ILE A 136 -22.08 -12.21 -11.49
N LYS A 137 -21.79 -10.97 -11.09
CA LYS A 137 -20.48 -10.36 -11.35
C LYS A 137 -19.62 -10.36 -10.08
N PRO A 138 -18.52 -11.13 -10.03
CA PRO A 138 -17.52 -10.95 -9.00
C PRO A 138 -16.78 -9.61 -9.25
N LYS A 139 -16.57 -8.81 -8.21
CA LYS A 139 -15.81 -7.55 -8.31
C LYS A 139 -14.34 -7.88 -8.63
N LYS A 140 -13.88 -7.55 -9.85
CA LYS A 140 -12.46 -7.66 -10.24
C LYS A 140 -11.65 -6.64 -9.43
N HIS A 141 -10.83 -7.11 -8.51
CA HIS A 141 -9.80 -6.29 -7.91
C HIS A 141 -8.44 -6.80 -8.37
N LEU A 142 -7.60 -5.92 -8.92
CA LEU A 142 -6.27 -6.30 -9.39
C LEU A 142 -5.35 -6.43 -8.17
N PHE A 143 -5.01 -7.65 -7.75
CA PHE A 143 -4.20 -7.87 -6.55
C PHE A 143 -2.72 -7.65 -6.89
N LEU A 144 -2.23 -6.43 -6.75
CA LEU A 144 -0.79 -6.19 -6.75
C LEU A 144 -0.17 -6.90 -5.53
N LYS A 145 0.73 -7.85 -5.81
CA LYS A 145 1.52 -8.56 -4.80
C LYS A 145 2.31 -7.52 -3.99
N LYS A 146 1.83 -7.15 -2.80
CA LYS A 146 2.69 -6.46 -1.83
C LYS A 146 3.78 -7.47 -1.44
N SER A 147 5.01 -7.24 -1.89
CA SER A 147 6.18 -7.93 -1.36
C SER A 147 6.12 -7.84 0.17
N LYS A 148 6.53 -8.90 0.89
CA LYS A 148 6.71 -8.87 2.34
C LYS A 148 7.42 -7.56 2.68
N LYS A 149 6.71 -6.59 3.26
CA LYS A 149 7.33 -5.36 3.71
C LYS A 149 8.30 -5.79 4.82
N GLY A 150 9.60 -5.79 4.50
CA GLY A 150 10.62 -5.68 5.53
C GLY A 150 10.30 -4.47 6.40
N ALA A 151 10.91 -4.39 7.60
CA ALA A 151 10.74 -3.22 8.45
C ALA A 151 10.95 -1.95 7.61
N SER A 152 9.91 -1.15 7.40
CA SER A 152 10.03 0.12 6.71
C SER A 152 10.34 1.16 7.76
N TRP A 153 11.56 1.67 7.77
CA TRP A 153 11.96 2.71 8.72
C TRP A 153 11.40 4.05 8.26
N LYS A 154 10.62 4.70 9.11
CA LYS A 154 10.05 6.02 8.84
C LYS A 154 10.45 6.97 9.94
N PHE A 155 10.97 8.11 9.55
CA PHE A 155 11.36 9.17 10.48
C PHE A 155 10.89 10.51 9.96
N THR A 156 10.52 11.38 10.89
CA THR A 156 10.05 12.73 10.60
C THR A 156 11.00 13.74 11.24
N LEU A 157 11.33 14.79 10.51
CA LEU A 157 12.03 15.95 11.03
C LEU A 157 11.12 17.18 10.90
N ASP A 158 10.73 17.72 12.04
CA ASP A 158 9.92 18.93 12.14
C ASP A 158 10.82 20.17 12.09
N LEU A 159 10.61 20.99 11.07
CA LEU A 159 11.34 22.23 10.82
C LEU A 159 10.42 23.46 10.96
N THR A 160 9.24 23.31 11.55
CA THR A 160 8.18 24.35 11.60
C THR A 160 8.70 25.71 12.06
N HIS A 161 9.29 25.80 13.25
CA HIS A 161 9.78 27.07 13.82
C HIS A 161 10.79 27.80 12.90
N PRO A 162 11.94 27.19 12.52
CA PRO A 162 12.92 27.91 11.71
C PRO A 162 12.47 28.16 10.27
N VAL A 163 11.50 27.40 9.73
CA VAL A 163 10.95 27.65 8.39
C VAL A 163 9.97 28.82 8.42
N GLU A 164 9.10 28.89 9.42
CA GLU A 164 8.15 30.01 9.58
C GLU A 164 8.86 31.33 9.85
N ASP A 165 9.95 31.30 10.63
CA ASP A 165 10.78 32.48 10.92
C ASP A 165 11.73 32.85 9.76
N GLY A 166 11.70 32.12 8.63
CA GLY A 166 12.53 32.38 7.45
C GLY A 166 14.03 32.06 7.61
N ILE A 167 14.42 31.39 8.69
CA ILE A 167 15.81 31.05 9.02
C ILE A 167 16.31 29.83 8.22
N LEU A 168 15.40 28.93 7.86
CA LEU A 168 15.72 27.67 7.17
C LEU A 168 14.80 27.43 5.98
N ASP A 169 15.38 27.12 4.82
CA ASP A 169 14.63 26.67 3.66
C ASP A 169 14.47 25.14 3.64
N SER A 170 13.22 24.69 3.72
CA SER A 170 12.84 23.27 3.65
C SER A 170 13.24 22.59 2.33
N ALA A 171 13.21 23.31 1.19
CA ALA A 171 13.56 22.76 -0.12
C ALA A 171 15.07 22.52 -0.25
N ASN A 172 15.88 23.51 0.16
CA ASN A 172 17.33 23.38 0.23
C ASN A 172 17.75 22.21 1.14
N PHE A 173 17.11 22.10 2.31
CA PHE A 173 17.40 21.03 3.25
C PHE A 173 17.01 19.63 2.71
N GLU A 174 15.88 19.51 1.99
CA GLU A 174 15.49 18.29 1.31
C GLU A 174 16.55 17.84 0.29
N THR A 175 17.02 18.76 -0.55
CA THR A 175 18.07 18.51 -1.55
C THR A 175 19.37 18.05 -0.88
N PHE A 176 19.78 18.72 0.21
CA PHE A 176 20.94 18.32 1.00
C PHE A 176 20.83 16.88 1.52
N LEU A 177 19.66 16.48 2.02
CA LEU A 177 19.46 15.11 2.50
C LEU A 177 19.55 14.10 1.35
N LYS A 178 18.97 14.40 0.19
CA LYS A 178 19.06 13.52 -0.99
C LYS A 178 20.51 13.30 -1.43
N GLU A 179 21.34 14.34 -1.39
CA GLU A 179 22.76 14.24 -1.76
C GLU A 179 23.62 13.52 -0.70
N ARG A 180 23.30 13.70 0.58
CA ARG A 180 24.16 13.26 1.69
C ARG A 180 23.78 11.91 2.29
N ILE A 181 22.56 11.44 2.09
CA ILE A 181 22.15 10.11 2.54
C ILE A 181 22.92 9.05 1.74
N LYS A 182 23.53 8.14 2.48
CA LYS A 182 24.28 7.00 1.94
C LYS A 182 23.43 5.73 2.02
N VAL A 183 23.41 4.98 0.92
CA VAL A 183 22.86 3.62 0.87
C VAL A 183 24.02 2.68 0.55
N ASN A 184 24.24 1.66 1.39
CA ASN A 184 25.38 0.72 1.26
C ASN A 184 26.75 1.42 1.15
N GLY A 185 26.93 2.54 1.87
CA GLY A 185 28.20 3.29 1.92
C GLY A 185 28.43 4.31 0.80
N LYS A 186 27.58 4.35 -0.24
CA LYS A 186 27.69 5.30 -1.36
C LYS A 186 26.58 6.36 -1.31
N THR A 187 26.93 7.62 -1.60
CA THR A 187 25.99 8.73 -1.82
C THR A 187 25.44 8.71 -3.25
N GLY A 188 24.30 9.36 -3.49
CA GLY A 188 23.73 9.52 -4.85
C GLY A 188 23.03 8.28 -5.42
N ASN A 189 22.89 7.20 -4.65
CA ASN A 189 22.22 5.96 -5.06
C ASN A 189 21.01 5.65 -4.17
N LEU A 190 20.06 6.58 -4.10
CA LEU A 190 18.83 6.42 -3.30
C LEU A 190 17.87 5.40 -3.92
N GLY A 191 17.80 5.35 -5.25
CA GLY A 191 16.92 4.45 -6.00
C GLY A 191 15.49 4.49 -5.48
N THR A 192 14.88 3.31 -5.33
CA THR A 192 13.60 3.13 -4.62
C THR A 192 13.77 2.82 -3.14
N ALA A 193 15.00 2.67 -2.65
CA ALA A 193 15.28 2.13 -1.31
C ALA A 193 15.14 3.15 -0.19
N VAL A 194 15.41 4.43 -0.46
CA VAL A 194 15.21 5.54 0.49
C VAL A 194 14.49 6.68 -0.19
N GLN A 195 13.36 7.07 0.37
CA GLN A 195 12.52 8.17 -0.08
C GLN A 195 12.62 9.32 0.93
N VAL A 196 12.97 10.50 0.44
CA VAL A 196 12.94 11.75 1.20
C VAL A 196 11.85 12.61 0.57
N GLY A 197 10.85 13.00 1.36
CA GLY A 197 9.74 13.82 0.90
C GLY A 197 9.46 14.97 1.85
N ARG A 198 9.11 16.12 1.29
CA ARG A 198 8.69 17.30 2.04
C ARG A 198 7.17 17.33 2.21
N MET A 199 6.72 17.56 3.43
CA MET A 199 5.34 17.83 3.79
C MET A 199 5.26 19.18 4.52
N LYS A 200 5.07 20.27 3.77
CA LYS A 200 5.13 21.65 4.28
C LYS A 200 6.43 21.89 5.06
N ASN A 201 6.36 22.09 6.37
CA ASN A 201 7.51 22.37 7.23
C ASN A 201 8.11 21.10 7.86
N LYS A 202 7.71 19.91 7.40
CA LYS A 202 8.25 18.63 7.87
C LYS A 202 8.94 17.89 6.73
N ILE A 203 10.04 17.22 7.03
CA ILE A 203 10.71 16.29 6.13
C ILE A 203 10.50 14.87 6.62
N ASN A 204 9.98 14.03 5.73
CA ASN A 204 9.79 12.61 5.98
C ASN A 204 10.86 11.82 5.25
N VAL A 205 11.49 10.89 5.98
CA VAL A 205 12.45 9.94 5.43
C VAL A 205 11.89 8.54 5.64
N ALA A 206 11.58 7.86 4.53
CA ALA A 206 11.18 6.47 4.52
C ALA A 206 12.27 5.62 3.88
N SER A 207 12.59 4.47 4.47
CA SER A 207 13.61 3.56 3.97
C SER A 207 13.16 2.12 4.10
N ASP A 208 13.38 1.34 3.04
CA ASP A 208 13.15 -0.11 3.02
C ASP A 208 14.39 -0.89 3.51
N LYS A 209 15.51 -0.19 3.73
CA LYS A 209 16.77 -0.73 4.29
C LYS A 209 17.07 -0.12 5.65
N GLN A 210 17.87 -0.83 6.46
CA GLN A 210 18.22 -0.41 7.82
C GLN A 210 18.63 1.07 7.84
N PHE A 211 17.78 1.89 8.43
CA PHE A 211 17.99 3.33 8.55
C PHE A 211 17.82 3.71 10.01
N SER A 212 18.82 4.40 10.58
CA SER A 212 18.75 4.79 11.99
C SER A 212 18.31 6.24 12.11
N LYS A 213 17.43 6.50 13.09
CA LYS A 213 17.08 7.85 13.49
C LYS A 213 18.32 8.69 13.80
N ARG A 214 19.33 8.12 14.47
CA ARG A 214 20.58 8.81 14.81
C ARG A 214 21.31 9.35 13.57
N TYR A 215 21.26 8.65 12.45
CA TYR A 215 21.87 9.12 11.20
C TYR A 215 21.21 10.40 10.67
N LEU A 216 19.88 10.49 10.77
CA LEU A 216 19.15 11.72 10.43
C LEU A 216 19.60 12.90 11.31
N LYS A 217 19.71 12.71 12.63
CA LYS A 217 20.22 13.73 13.56
C LYS A 217 21.62 14.22 13.17
N TYR A 218 22.51 13.31 12.79
CA TYR A 218 23.85 13.65 12.34
C TYR A 218 23.82 14.54 11.10
N LEU A 219 23.04 14.17 10.08
CA LEU A 219 22.91 14.94 8.85
C LEU A 219 22.30 16.32 9.11
N THR A 220 21.25 16.42 9.93
CA THR A 220 20.67 17.72 10.32
C THR A 220 21.69 18.59 11.04
N LYS A 221 22.42 18.07 12.03
CA LYS A 221 23.48 18.83 12.72
C LYS A 221 24.62 19.25 11.79
N LYS A 222 24.89 18.47 10.74
CA LYS A 222 25.90 18.79 9.72
C LYS A 222 25.42 19.92 8.81
N TYR A 223 24.15 19.93 8.44
CA TYR A 223 23.53 21.03 7.71
C TYR A 223 23.53 22.33 8.51
N LEU A 224 23.09 22.28 9.78
CA LEU A 224 23.09 23.45 10.66
C LEU A 224 24.49 24.05 10.81
N LYS A 225 25.54 23.21 10.92
CA LYS A 225 26.92 23.69 10.93
C LYS A 225 27.34 24.34 9.62
N LYS A 226 26.93 23.77 8.47
CA LYS A 226 27.28 24.30 7.14
C LYS A 226 26.66 25.69 6.90
N ASN A 227 25.48 25.93 7.45
CA ASN A 227 24.75 27.20 7.31
C ASN A 227 24.87 28.12 8.53
N ASN A 228 25.81 27.84 9.45
CA ASN A 228 26.06 28.64 10.65
C ASN A 228 24.84 28.82 11.59
N LEU A 229 23.93 27.84 11.63
CA LEU A 229 22.70 27.85 12.45
C LEU A 229 22.84 27.12 13.80
N ARG A 230 24.08 26.73 14.16
CA ARG A 230 24.39 25.87 15.31
C ARG A 230 24.17 26.57 16.66
N ASP A 231 24.28 27.88 16.68
CA ASP A 231 24.22 28.68 17.91
C ASP A 231 22.76 29.00 18.29
N TRP A 232 21.86 28.96 17.30
CA TRP A 232 20.44 29.24 17.51
C TRP A 232 19.58 27.98 17.63
N LEU A 233 19.90 26.91 16.88
CA LEU A 233 19.03 25.74 16.75
C LEU A 233 19.68 24.45 17.29
N ARG A 234 18.90 23.69 18.06
CA ARG A 234 19.23 22.33 18.52
C ARG A 234 18.23 21.29 18.01
N VAL A 235 18.76 20.11 17.68
CA VAL A 235 17.95 18.95 17.25
C VAL A 235 17.55 18.12 18.47
N VAL A 236 16.26 18.14 18.82
CA VAL A 236 15.67 17.46 19.98
C VAL A 236 14.74 16.34 19.51
N ALA A 237 14.76 15.19 20.19
CA ALA A 237 13.82 14.11 19.89
C ALA A 237 12.48 14.42 20.56
N SER A 238 11.41 14.52 19.78
CA SER A 238 10.05 14.61 20.33
C SER A 238 9.52 13.21 20.67
N ASP A 239 9.58 12.28 19.70
CA ASP A 239 9.08 10.91 19.86
C ASP A 239 10.10 9.86 19.40
N LYS A 240 9.75 8.56 19.44
CA LYS A 240 10.62 7.48 18.95
C LYS A 240 11.02 7.64 17.48
N GLU A 241 10.18 8.27 16.66
CA GLU A 241 10.37 8.42 15.21
C GLU A 241 10.64 9.86 14.75
N THR A 242 10.46 10.84 15.64
CA THR A 242 10.45 12.27 15.25
C THR A 242 11.57 13.06 15.92
N TYR A 243 12.21 13.94 15.15
CA TYR A 243 13.03 15.03 15.67
C TYR A 243 12.38 16.37 15.36
N GLU A 244 12.70 17.36 16.16
CA GLU A 244 12.29 18.74 16.00
C GLU A 244 13.51 19.67 16.16
N LEU A 245 13.47 20.82 15.48
CA LEU A 245 14.39 21.91 15.71
C LEU A 245 13.80 22.87 16.75
N ARG A 246 14.52 23.06 17.86
CA ARG A 246 14.15 24.02 18.91
C ARG A 246 15.24 25.07 19.07
N TYR A 247 14.85 26.26 19.46
CA TYR A 247 15.80 27.29 19.88
C TYR A 247 16.53 26.88 21.17
N PHE A 248 17.74 27.41 21.35
CA PHE A 248 18.31 27.47 22.69
C PHE A 248 17.50 28.48 23.50
N GLN A 249 17.07 28.09 24.69
CA GLN A 249 16.62 29.07 25.68
C GLN A 249 17.89 29.73 26.18
N ILE A 250 18.16 30.94 25.68
CA ILE A 250 19.06 31.85 26.36
C ILE A 250 18.22 32.34 27.53
N SER A 251 18.52 31.88 28.75
CA SER A 251 18.04 32.59 29.92
C SER A 251 18.55 34.01 29.78
N GLN A 252 17.66 34.98 29.62
CA GLN A 252 17.98 36.36 29.99
C GLN A 252 18.14 36.35 31.52
N GLU A 253 19.31 35.96 31.98
CA GLU A 253 19.86 36.49 33.22
C GLU A 253 20.91 37.52 32.79
N ASP A 254 20.89 38.66 33.46
CA ASP A 254 21.75 39.85 33.32
C ASP A 254 21.24 40.98 32.40
N ASP A 255 20.06 41.53 32.73
CA ASP A 255 19.81 42.96 32.49
C ASP A 255 18.97 43.60 33.60
N GLU A 256 19.32 43.34 34.87
CA GLU A 256 18.76 44.10 36.00
C GLU A 256 19.69 44.08 37.24
N SER A 257 20.74 44.91 37.19
CA SER A 257 21.46 45.56 38.31
C SER A 257 22.70 46.21 37.68
N GLU A 258 22.86 47.53 37.63
CA GLU A 258 22.93 48.45 38.76
C GLU A 258 22.25 49.79 38.41
N ALA A 259 21.17 50.09 39.14
CA ALA A 259 20.90 51.45 39.60
C ALA A 259 21.37 51.52 41.07
N ASP A 260 21.77 52.71 41.50
CA ASP A 260 22.48 53.11 42.73
C ASP A 260 24.01 53.07 42.52
N GLU A 261 24.73 54.19 42.34
CA GLU A 261 24.66 55.49 43.02
C GLU A 261 25.17 56.65 42.13
#